data_AF-A0A7J8YHV0-F1
#
_entry.id   AF-A0A7J8YHV0-F1
#
_cell.length_a   1.000
_cell.length_b   1.000
_cell.length_c   1.000
_cell.angle_alpha   90.00
_cell.angle_beta   90.00
_cell.angle_gamma   90.00
#
_symmetry.space_group_name_H-M   'P 1'
#
loop_
_entity.id
_entity.type
_entity.pdbx_description
1 polymer ?
#
loop_
_entity_poly.entity_id
_entity_poly.type
_entity_poly.pdbx_seq_one_letter_code
_entity_poly.pdbx_strand_id
1 'polypeptide(L)'
;MSWKNELPDELWRKILEIGIKASNFTFKDLCCVSICSRRLHRLSNEDLLWSHLISVDFPNQTSSSSSAKSLYKIRFEREKERKLWAHKRAVLRKESQVSEHLRKLREIEGRLREERNKLNSALLELSNLHKV
;
A
#
# COMPACT_ATOMS: atom_id res chain seq x y z
N MET A 1 -2.97 -45.97 21.78
CA MET A 1 -3.79 -44.75 21.80
C MET A 1 -4.28 -44.46 20.39
N SER A 2 -5.54 -44.05 20.26
CA SER A 2 -6.42 -44.17 19.07
C SER A 2 -6.00 -43.35 17.85
N TRP A 3 -5.72 -44.01 16.72
CA TRP A 3 -5.42 -43.42 15.39
C TRP A 3 -6.65 -43.46 14.45
N LYS A 4 -7.83 -43.78 14.97
CA LYS A 4 -9.03 -44.04 14.14
C LYS A 4 -9.86 -42.82 13.72
N ASN A 5 -9.53 -41.61 14.18
CA ASN A 5 -10.32 -40.41 13.91
C ASN A 5 -9.55 -39.26 13.22
N GLU A 6 -8.31 -39.49 12.76
CA GLU A 6 -7.59 -38.47 12.02
C GLU A 6 -7.92 -38.57 10.53
N LEU A 7 -8.59 -37.53 10.01
CA LEU A 7 -8.85 -37.36 8.59
C LEU A 7 -7.53 -37.54 7.80
N PRO A 8 -7.44 -38.36 6.74
CA PRO A 8 -6.24 -38.57 5.93
C PRO A 8 -5.64 -37.32 5.28
N ASP A 9 -4.34 -37.35 4.93
CA ASP A 9 -3.63 -36.23 4.31
C ASP A 9 -4.25 -35.84 2.95
N GLU A 10 -4.74 -36.82 2.19
CA GLU A 10 -5.41 -36.63 0.91
C GLU A 10 -6.67 -35.79 1.06
N LEU A 11 -7.44 -36.04 2.12
CA LEU A 11 -8.67 -35.30 2.40
C LEU A 11 -8.34 -33.90 2.93
N TRP A 12 -7.33 -33.73 3.78
CA TRP A 12 -6.85 -32.40 4.17
C TRP A 12 -6.35 -31.58 2.99
N ARG A 13 -5.54 -32.16 2.11
CA ARG A 13 -5.13 -31.53 0.85
C ARG A 13 -6.34 -31.07 0.05
N LYS A 14 -7.36 -31.93 -0.06
CA LYS A 14 -8.57 -31.61 -0.82
C LYS A 14 -9.36 -30.48 -0.20
N ILE A 15 -9.48 -30.45 1.14
CA ILE A 15 -10.13 -29.35 1.87
C ILE A 15 -9.40 -28.03 1.61
N LEU A 16 -8.06 -28.02 1.74
CA LEU A 16 -7.25 -26.83 1.48
C LEU A 16 -7.38 -26.37 0.02
N GLU A 17 -7.30 -27.30 -0.92
CA GLU A 17 -7.43 -27.03 -2.36
C GLU A 17 -8.80 -26.42 -2.69
N ILE A 18 -9.90 -26.99 -2.16
CA ILE A 18 -11.26 -26.47 -2.34
C ILE A 18 -11.39 -25.07 -1.74
N GLY A 19 -10.84 -24.85 -0.53
CA GLY A 19 -10.86 -23.55 0.13
C GLY A 19 -10.21 -22.47 -0.73
N ILE A 20 -9.05 -22.74 -1.33
CA ILE A 20 -8.35 -21.79 -2.20
C ILE A 20 -9.09 -21.61 -3.53
N LYS A 21 -9.55 -22.70 -4.16
CA LYS A 21 -10.29 -22.67 -5.44
C LYS A 21 -11.60 -21.90 -5.37
N ALA A 22 -12.31 -22.01 -4.25
CA ALA A 22 -13.52 -21.23 -4.00
C ALA A 22 -13.22 -19.78 -3.62
N SER A 23 -11.94 -19.36 -3.60
CA SER A 23 -11.48 -18.05 -3.12
C SER A 23 -11.87 -17.73 -1.67
N ASN A 24 -12.21 -18.75 -0.89
CA ASN A 24 -12.53 -18.61 0.53
C ASN A 24 -11.28 -18.61 1.41
N PHE A 25 -10.17 -19.20 0.94
CA PHE A 25 -8.87 -19.21 1.62
C PHE A 25 -7.86 -18.35 0.86
N THR A 26 -7.32 -17.36 1.57
CA THR A 26 -6.19 -16.53 1.15
C THR A 26 -4.87 -17.12 1.62
N PHE A 27 -3.75 -16.54 1.17
CA PHE A 27 -2.42 -16.90 1.67
C PHE A 27 -2.29 -16.75 3.21
N LYS A 28 -3.06 -15.83 3.82
CA LYS A 28 -3.03 -15.61 5.27
C LYS A 28 -3.61 -16.80 6.01
N ASP A 29 -4.73 -17.31 5.52
CA ASP A 29 -5.41 -18.47 6.09
C ASP A 29 -4.51 -19.71 6.00
N LEU A 30 -3.83 -19.88 4.86
CA LEU A 30 -2.86 -20.95 4.68
C LEU A 30 -1.66 -20.84 5.64
N CYS A 31 -1.18 -19.62 5.89
CA CYS A 31 -0.15 -19.36 6.90
C CYS A 31 -0.65 -19.65 8.32
N CYS A 32 -1.88 -19.29 8.66
CA CYS A 32 -2.50 -19.62 9.95
C CYS A 32 -2.65 -21.13 10.13
N VAL A 33 -3.09 -21.87 9.11
CA VAL A 33 -3.14 -23.34 9.15
C VAL A 33 -1.76 -23.94 9.37
N SER A 34 -0.73 -23.34 8.75
CA SER A 34 0.65 -23.85 8.85
C SER A 34 1.22 -23.83 10.27
N ILE A 35 0.73 -22.96 11.16
CA ILE A 35 1.19 -22.87 12.55
C ILE A 35 0.39 -23.78 13.50
N CYS A 36 -0.73 -24.36 13.06
CA CYS A 36 -1.61 -25.15 13.92
C CYS A 36 -1.00 -26.52 14.30
N SER A 37 -0.25 -27.17 13.41
CA SER A 37 0.41 -28.44 13.69
C SER A 37 1.55 -28.75 12.71
N ARG A 38 2.48 -29.65 13.08
CA ARG A 38 3.55 -30.12 12.19
C ARG A 38 3.01 -30.74 10.89
N ARG A 39 1.89 -31.44 10.99
CA ARG A 39 1.21 -32.09 9.87
C ARG A 39 0.63 -31.05 8.91
N LEU A 40 -0.12 -30.08 9.43
CA LEU A 40 -0.70 -28.99 8.63
C LEU A 40 0.38 -28.05 8.09
N HIS A 41 1.48 -27.84 8.80
CA HIS A 41 2.65 -27.15 8.28
C HIS A 41 3.18 -27.82 7.00
N ARG A 42 3.32 -29.15 6.99
CA ARG A 42 3.77 -29.87 5.80
C ARG A 42 2.79 -29.72 4.64
N LEU A 43 1.48 -29.94 4.88
CA LEU A 43 0.45 -29.89 3.85
C LEU A 43 0.25 -28.48 3.27
N SER A 44 0.23 -27.46 4.13
CA SER A 44 0.07 -26.05 3.71
C SER A 44 1.27 -25.51 2.91
N ASN A 45 2.42 -26.19 2.96
CA ASN A 45 3.61 -25.82 2.21
C ASN A 45 3.72 -26.49 0.84
N GLU A 46 2.75 -27.30 0.43
CA GLU A 46 2.76 -27.96 -0.87
C GLU A 46 2.68 -26.95 -2.03
N ASP A 47 3.55 -27.12 -3.03
CA ASP A 47 3.69 -26.17 -4.14
C ASP A 47 2.42 -26.00 -4.98
N LEU A 48 1.56 -27.02 -5.06
CA LEU A 48 0.29 -26.96 -5.79
C LEU A 48 -0.65 -25.89 -5.22
N LEU A 49 -0.73 -25.78 -3.89
CA LEU A 49 -1.59 -24.78 -3.21
C LEU A 49 -1.09 -23.36 -3.49
N TRP A 50 0.22 -23.16 -3.38
CA TRP A 50 0.85 -21.86 -3.65
C TRP A 50 0.82 -21.50 -5.13
N SER A 51 0.97 -22.47 -6.04
CA SER A 51 0.85 -22.24 -7.48
C SER A 51 -0.56 -21.78 -7.84
N HIS A 52 -1.58 -22.34 -7.21
CA HIS A 52 -2.95 -21.89 -7.40
C HIS A 52 -3.19 -20.48 -6.85
N LEU A 53 -2.71 -20.19 -5.64
CA LEU A 53 -2.74 -18.82 -5.10
C LEU A 53 -2.03 -17.82 -6.02
N ILE A 54 -0.89 -18.21 -6.59
CA ILE A 54 -0.20 -17.38 -7.59
C ILE A 54 -1.07 -17.12 -8.82
N SER A 55 -1.76 -18.15 -9.34
CA SER A 55 -2.60 -18.00 -10.52
C SER A 55 -3.79 -17.06 -10.30
N VAL A 56 -4.35 -17.05 -9.08
CA VAL A 56 -5.48 -16.21 -8.69
C VAL A 56 -5.02 -14.77 -8.40
N ASP A 57 -3.98 -14.60 -7.58
CA ASP A 57 -3.53 -13.29 -7.11
C ASP A 57 -2.65 -12.56 -8.13
N PHE A 58 -1.96 -13.30 -9.01
CA PHE A 58 -0.97 -12.77 -9.96
C PHE A 58 -1.11 -13.39 -11.37
N PRO A 59 -2.24 -13.20 -12.06
CA PRO A 59 -2.60 -13.91 -13.31
C PRO A 59 -1.65 -13.67 -14.49
N ASN A 60 -0.87 -12.58 -14.47
CA ASN A 60 -0.05 -12.14 -15.63
C ASN A 60 1.45 -12.47 -15.50
N GLN A 61 1.85 -13.37 -14.61
CA GLN A 61 3.28 -13.59 -14.33
C GLN A 61 3.68 -15.07 -14.39
N THR A 62 4.59 -15.39 -15.31
CA THR A 62 5.10 -16.75 -15.62
C THR A 62 5.86 -17.40 -14.47
N SER A 63 5.80 -18.73 -14.44
CA SER A 63 6.45 -19.61 -13.47
C SER A 63 7.98 -19.46 -13.49
N SER A 64 8.59 -19.40 -12.32
CA SER A 64 10.04 -19.51 -12.12
C SER A 64 10.41 -20.89 -11.58
N SER A 65 11.69 -21.27 -11.66
CA SER A 65 12.25 -22.53 -11.15
C SER A 65 12.34 -22.62 -9.61
N SER A 66 11.82 -21.63 -8.89
CA SER A 66 11.82 -21.56 -7.42
C SER A 66 10.53 -22.17 -6.85
N SER A 67 10.55 -22.64 -5.61
CA SER A 67 9.32 -23.13 -4.93
C SER A 67 8.19 -22.10 -5.02
N ALA A 68 6.97 -22.57 -5.23
CA ALA A 68 5.83 -21.68 -5.48
C ALA A 68 5.58 -20.75 -4.28
N LYS A 69 5.82 -21.22 -3.05
CA LYS A 69 5.72 -20.38 -1.85
C LYS A 69 6.73 -19.23 -1.85
N SER A 70 7.98 -19.48 -2.24
CA SER A 70 9.02 -18.44 -2.31
C SER A 70 8.70 -17.41 -3.39
N LEU A 71 8.22 -17.87 -4.55
CA LEU A 71 7.78 -17.01 -5.64
C LEU A 71 6.60 -16.13 -5.23
N TYR A 72 5.60 -16.69 -4.53
CA TYR A 72 4.49 -15.93 -4.00
C TYR A 72 4.97 -14.82 -3.07
N LYS A 73 5.88 -15.14 -2.13
CA LYS A 73 6.45 -14.16 -1.20
C LYS A 73 7.14 -13.00 -1.92
N ILE A 74 7.97 -13.29 -2.93
CA ILE A 74 8.66 -12.25 -3.72
C ILE A 74 7.66 -11.35 -4.43
N ARG A 75 6.63 -11.93 -5.06
CA ARG A 75 5.59 -11.17 -5.77
C ARG A 75 4.78 -10.30 -4.83
N PHE A 76 4.40 -10.83 -3.67
CA PHE A 76 3.68 -10.11 -2.65
C PHE A 76 4.45 -8.88 -2.15
N GLU A 77 5.74 -9.05 -1.79
CA GLU A 77 6.56 -7.92 -1.34
C GLU A 77 6.74 -6.87 -2.46
N ARG A 78 6.96 -7.30 -3.71
CA ARG A 78 7.04 -6.37 -4.85
C ARG A 78 5.75 -5.57 -5.03
N GLU A 79 4.58 -6.19 -4.90
CA GLU A 79 3.28 -5.53 -5.00
C GLU A 79 3.09 -4.51 -3.88
N LYS A 80 3.42 -4.90 -2.65
CA LYS A 80 3.36 -4.06 -1.46
C LYS A 80 4.27 -2.84 -1.59
N GLU A 81 5.52 -3.02 -2.03
CA GLU A 81 6.44 -1.92 -2.31
C GLU A 81 5.89 -0.99 -3.38
N ARG A 82 5.34 -1.53 -4.48
CA ARG A 82 4.76 -0.70 -5.54
C ARG A 82 3.63 0.18 -5.03
N LYS A 83 2.73 -0.37 -4.22
CA LYS A 83 1.63 0.38 -3.57
C LYS A 83 2.17 1.47 -2.65
N LEU A 84 3.21 1.16 -1.85
CA LEU A 84 3.86 2.13 -0.97
C LEU A 84 4.50 3.29 -1.76
N TRP A 85 5.24 2.99 -2.83
CA TRP A 85 5.85 4.01 -3.68
C TRP A 85 4.82 4.86 -4.41
N ALA A 86 3.72 4.27 -4.87
CA ALA A 86 2.62 5.01 -5.48
C ALA A 86 1.98 5.99 -4.49
N HIS A 87 1.72 5.54 -3.26
CA HIS A 87 1.22 6.37 -2.17
C HIS A 87 2.19 7.51 -1.83
N LYS A 88 3.48 7.20 -1.60
CA LYS A 88 4.51 8.21 -1.31
C LYS A 88 4.59 9.27 -2.39
N ARG A 89 4.52 8.85 -3.66
CA ARG A 89 4.53 9.77 -4.80
C ARG A 89 3.26 10.65 -4.86
N ALA A 90 2.10 10.11 -4.48
CA ALA A 90 0.88 10.90 -4.38
C ALA A 90 0.99 11.98 -3.28
N VAL A 91 1.53 11.63 -2.12
CA VAL A 91 1.77 12.55 -1.01
C VAL A 91 2.73 13.68 -1.43
N LEU A 92 3.88 13.34 -2.01
CA LEU A 92 4.88 14.34 -2.46
C LEU A 92 4.30 15.35 -3.46
N ARG A 93 3.37 14.93 -4.33
CA ARG A 93 2.68 15.86 -5.25
C ARG A 93 1.80 16.85 -4.49
N LYS A 94 1.12 16.40 -3.44
CA LYS A 94 0.30 17.28 -2.59
C LYS A 94 1.17 18.23 -1.78
N GLU A 95 2.26 17.75 -1.21
CA GLU A 95 3.23 18.59 -0.49
C GLU A 95 3.84 19.65 -1.40
N SER A 96 4.17 19.31 -2.65
CA SER A 96 4.64 20.27 -3.66
C SER A 96 3.59 21.34 -3.95
N GLN A 97 2.32 20.98 -4.11
CA GLN A 97 1.22 21.94 -4.28
C GLN A 97 1.12 22.88 -3.07
N VAL A 98 1.17 22.35 -1.85
CA VAL A 98 1.13 23.15 -0.62
C VAL A 98 2.30 24.14 -0.58
N SER A 99 3.52 23.69 -0.89
CA SER A 99 4.71 24.56 -0.91
C SER A 99 4.56 25.71 -1.92
N GLU A 100 4.04 25.41 -3.12
CA GLU A 100 3.77 26.44 -4.13
C GLU A 100 2.69 27.43 -3.71
N HIS A 101 1.62 26.95 -3.06
CA HIS A 101 0.59 27.83 -2.52
C HIS A 101 1.13 28.72 -1.40
N LEU A 102 1.95 28.19 -0.50
CA LEU A 102 2.62 28.97 0.55
C LEU A 102 3.57 30.03 -0.04
N ARG A 103 4.29 29.70 -1.12
CA ARG A 103 5.11 30.68 -1.85
C ARG A 103 4.27 31.83 -2.40
N LYS A 104 3.15 31.52 -3.07
CA LYS A 104 2.24 32.54 -3.62
C LYS A 104 1.60 33.39 -2.53
N LEU A 105 1.20 32.80 -1.40
CA LEU A 105 0.68 33.55 -0.25
C LEU A 105 1.68 34.58 0.25
N ARG A 106 2.94 34.18 0.46
CA ARG A 106 4.00 35.09 0.89
C ARG A 106 4.24 36.24 -0.10
N GLU A 107 4.14 35.97 -1.40
CA GLU A 107 4.26 36.99 -2.44
C GLU A 107 3.10 38.00 -2.37
N ILE A 108 1.86 37.52 -2.22
CA ILE A 108 0.67 38.38 -2.08
C ILE A 108 0.78 39.23 -0.82
N GLU A 109 1.17 38.64 0.31
CA GLU A 109 1.41 39.36 1.56
C GLU A 109 2.49 40.44 1.41
N GLY A 110 3.55 40.16 0.63
CA GLY A 110 4.58 41.14 0.27
C GLY A 110 3.99 42.34 -0.46
N ARG A 111 3.26 42.10 -1.55
CA ARG A 111 2.60 43.15 -2.35
C ARG A 111 1.61 43.96 -1.51
N LEU A 112 0.82 43.32 -0.65
CA LEU A 112 -0.10 44.00 0.25
C LEU A 112 0.61 44.96 1.22
N ARG A 113 1.79 44.59 1.74
CA ARG A 113 2.60 45.48 2.58
C ARG A 113 3.12 46.68 1.79
N GLU A 114 3.57 46.47 0.56
CA GLU A 114 4.03 47.55 -0.31
C GLU A 114 2.91 48.55 -0.63
N GLU A 115 1.73 48.07 -1.04
CA GLU A 115 0.57 48.92 -1.33
C GLU A 115 0.10 49.68 -0.08
N ARG A 116 0.12 49.04 1.09
CA ARG A 116 -0.17 49.73 2.37
C ARG A 116 0.83 50.85 2.65
N ASN A 117 2.12 50.64 2.40
CA ASN A 117 3.14 51.65 2.60
C ASN A 117 2.97 52.84 1.65
N LYS A 118 2.65 52.57 0.36
CA LYS A 118 2.34 53.62 -0.63
C LYS A 118 1.12 54.44 -0.20
N LEU A 119 0.04 53.79 0.23
CA LEU A 119 -1.16 54.45 0.72
C LEU A 119 -0.86 55.35 1.93
N ASN A 120 -0.09 54.86 2.89
CA ASN A 120 0.32 55.65 4.06
C ASN A 120 1.15 56.88 3.65
N SER A 121 2.07 56.73 2.68
CA SER A 121 2.84 57.86 2.14
C SER A 121 1.94 58.91 1.50
N ALA A 122 1.01 58.48 0.64
CA ALA A 122 0.06 59.37 -0.03
C ALA A 122 -0.86 60.10 0.98
N LEU A 123 -1.30 59.41 2.04
CA LEU A 123 -2.08 60.03 3.13
C LEU A 123 -1.27 61.10 3.86
N LEU A 124 0.01 60.85 4.13
CA LEU A 124 0.90 61.83 4.76
C LEU A 124 1.08 63.05 3.86
N GLU A 125 1.34 62.86 2.57
CA GLU A 125 1.45 63.95 1.59
C GLU A 125 0.18 64.80 1.53
N LEU A 126 -1.00 64.17 1.43
CA LEU A 126 -2.28 64.88 1.45
C LEU A 126 -2.49 65.67 2.75
N SER A 127 -2.12 65.09 3.89
CA SER A 127 -2.23 65.78 5.19
C SER A 127 -1.32 67.00 5.27
N ASN A 128 -0.14 66.95 4.64
CA ASN A 128 0.79 68.07 4.59
C ASN A 128 0.26 69.18 3.66
N LEU A 129 -0.33 68.81 2.52
CA LEU A 129 -0.98 69.77 1.63
C LEU A 129 -2.17 70.48 2.28
N HIS A 130 -2.93 69.80 3.13
CA HIS A 130 -4.07 70.40 3.84
C HIS A 130 -3.65 71.39 4.95
N LYS A 131 -2.41 71.31 5.43
CA LYS A 131 -1.88 72.20 6.48
C LYS A 131 -1.26 73.49 5.94
N VAL A 132 -1.07 73.61 4.63
CA VAL A 132 -0.59 74.81 3.93
C VAL A 132 -1.78 75.63 3.48
#